data_AF-A0A158HL81-F1
#
_entry.id   AF-A0A158HL81-F1
#
_cell.length_a   1.000
_cell.length_b   1.000
_cell.length_c   1.000
_cell.angle_alpha   90.00
_cell.angle_beta   90.00
_cell.angle_gamma   90.00
#
_symmetry.space_group_name_H-M   'P 1'
#
loop_
_entity.id
_entity.type
_entity.pdbx_description
1 polymer ?
#
loop_
_entity_poly.entity_id
_entity_poly.type
_entity_poly.pdbx_seq_one_letter_code
_entity_poly.pdbx_strand_id
1 'polypeptide(L)'
;MKPGLKHVLALASLMLACASSMAASLVINVGGERSLSAEQLLARPDAATIRVPNDVTFRRTMTYRAVPLRALLGITAMPADKELQITATDGFVTHLPAKLLFGEARKRAEPWLAIETQDEPWPQVLNSGDIGPFYLVWVDPAASGISSEQWPFKIDAIRIAPTLAARWPQIAVGKNVPSNSPIRRGQSVFATQCMVCHKINGAGDASMGPDLNRPHNPTEYFRPWVLKSFIRDPKSIRAWADMKMPGFDKNAISDSDLDAVIAYLGYMAKQKK
;
A
#
# COMPACT_ATOMS: atom_id res chain seq x y z
N MET A 1 0.65 -46.58 -59.16
CA MET A 1 -0.52 -46.35 -58.29
C MET A 1 -0.40 -47.26 -57.07
N LYS A 2 -0.14 -46.70 -55.88
CA LYS A 2 -0.02 -47.43 -54.61
C LYS A 2 -1.24 -47.09 -53.73
N PRO A 3 -1.85 -48.07 -53.02
CA PRO A 3 -3.08 -47.88 -52.28
C PRO A 3 -2.82 -47.21 -50.92
N GLY A 4 -3.81 -46.43 -50.46
CA GLY A 4 -3.83 -45.83 -49.13
C GLY A 4 -4.35 -46.81 -48.07
N LEU A 5 -3.83 -46.67 -46.85
CA LEU A 5 -4.48 -47.09 -45.61
C LEU A 5 -3.66 -46.58 -44.42
N LYS A 6 -4.10 -45.51 -43.73
CA LYS A 6 -3.85 -45.29 -42.30
C LYS A 6 -5.00 -44.49 -41.69
N HIS A 7 -6.03 -45.20 -41.25
CA HIS A 7 -7.03 -44.68 -40.33
C HIS A 7 -6.59 -44.96 -38.89
N VAL A 8 -6.61 -43.90 -38.08
CA VAL A 8 -7.09 -43.84 -36.70
C VAL A 8 -6.35 -44.68 -35.64
N LEU A 9 -5.67 -43.97 -34.72
CA LEU A 9 -5.97 -44.02 -33.28
C LEU A 9 -5.26 -42.85 -32.59
N ALA A 10 -5.95 -41.72 -32.44
CA ALA A 10 -5.53 -40.66 -31.53
C ALA A 10 -6.27 -40.87 -30.20
N LEU A 11 -5.58 -41.47 -29.23
CA LEU A 11 -6.08 -41.63 -27.86
C LEU A 11 -6.07 -40.26 -27.18
N ALA A 12 -7.26 -39.72 -26.94
CA ALA A 12 -7.45 -38.50 -26.18
C ALA A 12 -7.26 -38.77 -24.68
N SER A 13 -6.10 -38.39 -24.14
CA SER A 13 -5.86 -38.37 -22.70
C SER A 13 -6.39 -37.06 -22.12
N LEU A 14 -7.62 -37.10 -21.61
CA LEU A 14 -8.24 -36.02 -20.86
C LEU A 14 -7.61 -35.97 -19.44
N MET A 15 -6.47 -35.29 -19.29
CA MET A 15 -5.96 -34.94 -17.97
C MET A 15 -6.84 -33.83 -17.39
N LEU A 16 -7.74 -34.23 -16.50
CA LEU A 16 -8.46 -33.33 -15.61
C LEU A 16 -7.45 -32.71 -14.63
N ALA A 17 -6.86 -31.59 -15.02
CA ALA A 17 -6.09 -30.77 -14.10
C ALA A 17 -7.08 -30.10 -13.13
N CYS A 18 -7.34 -30.75 -11.99
CA CYS A 18 -7.78 -30.05 -10.79
C CYS A 18 -6.63 -29.12 -10.39
N ALA A 19 -6.59 -27.93 -10.98
CA ALA A 19 -5.86 -26.82 -10.40
C ALA A 19 -6.56 -26.49 -9.07
N SER A 20 -6.02 -27.02 -7.98
CA SER A 20 -6.34 -26.54 -6.64
C SER A 20 -6.00 -25.05 -6.64
N SER A 21 -7.02 -24.21 -6.80
CA SER A 21 -6.95 -22.80 -6.45
C SER A 21 -6.50 -22.77 -4.99
N MET A 22 -5.23 -22.44 -4.73
CA MET A 22 -4.81 -22.17 -3.36
C MET A 22 -5.61 -20.95 -2.92
N ALA A 23 -6.58 -21.18 -2.03
CA ALA A 23 -7.35 -20.10 -1.41
C ALA A 23 -6.36 -19.07 -0.87
N ALA A 24 -6.57 -17.81 -1.23
CA ALA A 24 -5.67 -16.76 -0.80
C ALA A 24 -5.61 -16.68 0.73
N SER A 25 -4.42 -16.47 1.26
CA SER A 25 -4.17 -16.49 2.70
C SER A 25 -3.49 -15.19 3.15
N LEU A 26 -3.89 -14.71 4.32
CA LEU A 26 -3.34 -13.54 4.98
C LEU A 26 -2.49 -13.98 6.18
N VAL A 27 -1.23 -13.58 6.19
CA VAL A 27 -0.33 -13.81 7.32
C VAL A 27 -0.47 -12.68 8.34
N ILE A 28 -0.70 -13.01 9.61
CA ILE A 28 -0.76 -12.04 10.71
C ILE A 28 0.29 -12.39 11.75
N ASN A 29 1.16 -11.45 12.09
CA ASN A 29 2.16 -11.63 13.15
C ASN A 29 2.17 -10.42 14.11
N VAL A 30 1.37 -10.52 15.17
CA VAL A 30 1.16 -9.46 16.17
C VAL A 30 1.33 -9.96 17.61
N GLY A 31 2.29 -10.86 17.82
CA GLY A 31 2.49 -11.61 19.07
C GLY A 31 2.54 -13.13 18.88
N GLY A 32 2.46 -13.58 17.62
CA GLY A 32 2.49 -14.96 17.18
C GLY A 32 2.05 -15.00 15.72
N GLU A 33 2.71 -15.84 14.92
CA GLU A 33 2.38 -15.97 13.51
C GLU A 33 1.16 -16.89 13.32
N ARG A 34 0.21 -16.43 12.52
CA ARG A 34 -0.92 -17.23 12.04
C ARG A 34 -1.23 -16.88 10.61
N SER A 35 -1.74 -17.85 9.86
CA SER A 35 -2.28 -17.65 8.52
C SER A 35 -3.78 -17.86 8.54
N LEU A 36 -4.54 -16.98 7.90
CA LEU A 36 -5.99 -17.06 7.77
C LEU A 36 -6.37 -17.05 6.30
N SER A 37 -7.18 -18.02 5.86
CA SER A 37 -7.74 -18.01 4.50
C SER A 37 -8.86 -16.96 4.38
N ALA A 38 -9.19 -16.59 3.14
CA ALA A 38 -10.35 -15.74 2.86
C ALA A 38 -11.64 -16.32 3.47
N GLU A 39 -11.86 -17.63 3.38
CA GLU A 39 -13.04 -18.31 3.93
C GLU A 39 -13.08 -18.22 5.46
N GLN A 40 -11.93 -18.41 6.13
CA GLN A 40 -11.83 -18.27 7.58
C GLN A 40 -12.12 -16.84 8.04
N LEU A 41 -11.67 -15.84 7.28
CA LEU A 41 -11.95 -14.43 7.57
C LEU A 41 -13.44 -14.11 7.36
N LEU A 42 -14.06 -14.62 6.28
CA LEU A 42 -15.47 -14.43 5.97
C LEU A 42 -16.41 -15.10 6.98
N ALA A 43 -15.97 -16.24 7.56
CA ALA A 43 -16.70 -16.99 8.57
C ALA A 43 -16.62 -16.38 9.99
N ARG A 44 -15.85 -15.32 10.20
CA ARG A 44 -15.76 -14.65 11.50
C ARG A 44 -17.12 -14.08 11.91
N PRO A 45 -17.49 -14.15 13.22
CA PRO A 45 -18.77 -13.63 13.69
C PRO A 45 -18.88 -12.10 13.58
N ASP A 46 -17.75 -11.38 13.54
CA ASP A 46 -17.68 -9.94 13.37
C ASP A 46 -17.51 -9.50 11.90
N ALA A 47 -17.50 -10.43 10.95
CA ALA A 47 -17.53 -10.09 9.54
C ALA A 47 -18.86 -9.37 9.20
N ALA A 48 -18.78 -8.24 8.51
CA ALA A 48 -19.90 -7.37 8.22
C ALA A 48 -19.87 -6.86 6.78
N THR A 49 -21.04 -6.44 6.29
CA THR A 49 -21.13 -5.67 5.05
C THR A 49 -20.99 -4.19 5.38
N ILE A 50 -19.97 -3.54 4.82
CA ILE A 50 -19.70 -2.12 5.03
C ILE A 50 -19.83 -1.33 3.74
N ARG A 51 -20.17 -0.04 3.85
CA ARG A 51 -20.23 0.89 2.73
C ARG A 51 -19.13 1.93 2.87
N VAL A 52 -18.28 2.01 1.85
CA VAL A 52 -17.15 2.95 1.80
C VAL A 52 -17.46 4.00 0.74
N PRO A 53 -17.98 5.19 1.13
CA PRO A 53 -18.15 6.29 0.19
C PRO A 53 -16.77 6.80 -0.24
N ASN A 54 -16.61 7.06 -1.54
CA ASN A 54 -15.38 7.61 -2.12
C ASN A 54 -14.13 6.75 -1.84
N ASP A 55 -14.21 5.46 -2.16
CA ASP A 55 -13.05 4.59 -2.11
C ASP A 55 -11.89 5.18 -2.92
N VAL A 56 -10.68 5.22 -2.35
CA VAL A 56 -9.51 5.89 -2.97
C VAL A 56 -9.07 5.21 -4.25
N THR A 57 -9.15 3.88 -4.30
CA THR A 57 -8.74 3.06 -5.45
C THR A 57 -9.78 3.12 -6.55
N PHE A 58 -11.06 2.88 -6.21
CA PHE A 58 -12.14 2.78 -7.19
C PHE A 58 -12.80 4.12 -7.54
N ARG A 59 -12.53 5.18 -6.76
CA ARG A 59 -13.08 6.54 -6.92
C ARG A 59 -14.60 6.58 -7.02
N ARG A 60 -15.26 5.66 -6.32
CA ARG A 60 -16.72 5.55 -6.24
C ARG A 60 -17.11 4.95 -4.90
N THR A 61 -18.41 4.90 -4.62
CA THR A 61 -18.87 4.15 -3.46
C THR A 61 -18.73 2.66 -3.73
N MET A 62 -18.13 1.96 -2.77
CA MET A 62 -17.98 0.52 -2.78
C MET A 62 -18.70 -0.08 -1.58
N THR A 63 -19.19 -1.31 -1.74
CA THR A 63 -19.73 -2.14 -0.67
C THR A 63 -18.83 -3.36 -0.55
N TYR A 64 -18.40 -3.68 0.67
CA TYR A 64 -17.47 -4.77 0.92
C TYR A 64 -18.04 -5.72 1.97
N ARG A 65 -17.79 -7.01 1.80
CA ARG A 65 -17.70 -7.92 2.94
C ARG A 65 -16.33 -7.74 3.58
N ALA A 66 -16.30 -7.47 4.88
CA ALA A 66 -15.07 -7.06 5.57
C ALA A 66 -15.06 -7.51 7.04
N VAL A 67 -13.88 -7.50 7.65
CA VAL A 67 -13.68 -7.74 9.08
C VAL A 67 -13.05 -6.51 9.76
N PRO A 68 -13.42 -6.16 11.00
CA PRO A 68 -12.84 -5.00 11.67
C PRO A 68 -11.35 -5.25 11.93
N LEU A 69 -10.46 -4.41 11.40
CA LEU A 69 -9.02 -4.66 11.48
C LEU A 69 -8.55 -4.77 12.93
N ARG A 70 -9.02 -3.89 13.83
CA ARG A 70 -8.61 -3.89 15.25
C ARG A 70 -8.98 -5.20 15.96
N ALA A 71 -10.20 -5.70 15.72
CA ALA A 71 -10.65 -6.98 16.26
C ALA A 71 -9.89 -8.16 15.64
N LEU A 72 -9.52 -8.05 14.36
CA LEU A 72 -8.67 -9.02 13.68
C LEU A 72 -7.25 -9.06 14.27
N LEU A 73 -6.66 -7.93 14.66
CA LEU A 73 -5.34 -7.91 15.31
C LEU A 73 -5.36 -8.58 16.69
N GLY A 74 -6.45 -8.46 17.44
CA GLY A 74 -6.56 -9.03 18.79
C GLY A 74 -5.66 -8.36 19.82
N ILE A 75 -5.24 -7.12 19.57
CA ILE A 75 -4.46 -6.27 20.49
C ILE A 75 -5.24 -5.00 20.79
N THR A 76 -5.09 -4.47 22.01
CA THR A 76 -5.76 -3.25 22.46
C THR A 76 -4.84 -2.01 22.42
N ALA A 77 -3.53 -2.22 22.35
CA ALA A 77 -2.53 -1.18 22.23
C ALA A 77 -1.34 -1.68 21.40
N MET A 78 -0.64 -0.75 20.77
CA MET A 78 0.64 -1.01 20.12
C MET A 78 1.77 -0.86 21.15
N PRO A 79 2.76 -1.76 21.20
CA PRO A 79 3.94 -1.55 22.04
C PRO A 79 4.69 -0.25 21.68
N ALA A 80 5.40 0.32 22.65
CA ALA A 80 6.23 1.50 22.41
C ALA A 80 7.23 1.26 21.27
N ASP A 81 7.50 2.29 20.48
CA ASP A 81 8.41 2.27 19.32
C ASP A 81 8.07 1.21 18.24
N LYS A 82 6.82 0.72 18.23
CA LYS A 82 6.28 -0.15 17.19
C LYS A 82 5.19 0.53 16.35
N GLU A 83 4.96 -0.03 15.18
CA GLU A 83 3.91 0.34 14.24
C GLU A 83 3.32 -0.91 13.60
N LEU A 84 2.16 -0.77 12.95
CA LEU A 84 1.62 -1.84 12.12
C LEU A 84 2.18 -1.73 10.71
N GLN A 85 2.90 -2.75 10.27
CA GLN A 85 3.31 -2.91 8.89
C GLN A 85 2.29 -3.76 8.14
N ILE A 86 1.95 -3.35 6.93
CA ILE A 86 1.08 -4.09 6.01
C ILE A 86 1.83 -4.21 4.69
N THR A 87 2.06 -5.43 4.22
CA THR A 87 2.73 -5.72 2.95
C THR A 87 1.71 -6.18 1.91
N ALA A 88 2.01 -5.89 0.65
CA ALA A 88 1.25 -6.36 -0.50
C ALA A 88 2.13 -7.19 -1.45
N THR A 89 1.49 -8.06 -2.21
CA THR A 89 2.19 -8.99 -3.14
C THR A 89 2.92 -8.29 -4.28
N ASP A 90 2.58 -7.04 -4.60
CA ASP A 90 3.26 -6.24 -5.62
C ASP A 90 4.45 -5.43 -5.08
N GLY A 91 4.75 -5.53 -3.78
CA GLY A 91 5.85 -4.84 -3.12
C GLY A 91 5.49 -3.51 -2.46
N PHE A 92 4.21 -3.15 -2.41
CA PHE A 92 3.70 -2.03 -1.61
C PHE A 92 3.86 -2.34 -0.12
N VAL A 93 4.28 -1.36 0.70
CA VAL A 93 4.36 -1.53 2.16
C VAL A 93 3.82 -0.30 2.91
N THR A 94 2.64 -0.41 3.52
CA THR A 94 2.10 0.64 4.39
C THR A 94 2.60 0.49 5.83
N HIS A 95 2.85 1.62 6.48
CA HIS A 95 3.17 1.70 7.90
C HIS A 95 2.12 2.57 8.63
N LEU A 96 1.37 1.97 9.55
CA LEU A 96 0.34 2.67 10.33
C LEU A 96 0.83 2.93 11.77
N PRO A 97 0.95 4.19 12.19
CA PRO A 97 1.40 4.51 13.54
C PRO A 97 0.33 4.13 14.57
N ALA A 98 0.78 3.78 15.78
CA ALA A 98 -0.07 3.39 16.90
C ALA A 98 -1.26 4.35 17.14
N LYS A 99 -1.00 5.66 17.08
CA LYS A 99 -2.01 6.71 17.29
C LYS A 99 -3.17 6.64 16.29
N LEU A 100 -2.92 6.18 15.06
CA LEU A 100 -3.95 6.03 14.04
C LEU A 100 -4.89 4.87 14.37
N LEU A 101 -4.32 3.77 14.88
CA LEU A 101 -5.06 2.55 15.20
C LEU A 101 -5.70 2.55 16.59
N PHE A 102 -5.10 3.23 17.57
CA PHE A 102 -5.50 3.11 18.99
C PHE A 102 -5.57 4.46 19.72
N GLY A 103 -5.56 5.60 19.02
CA GLY A 103 -5.65 6.91 19.65
C GLY A 103 -7.01 7.23 20.29
N GLU A 104 -6.99 8.07 21.33
CA GLU A 104 -8.12 8.49 22.19
C GLU A 104 -9.10 9.51 21.55
N ALA A 105 -9.31 9.44 20.23
CA ALA A 105 -10.22 10.37 19.56
C ALA A 105 -11.70 9.96 19.76
N ARG A 106 -12.58 10.92 20.08
CA ARG A 106 -14.03 10.72 20.21
C ARG A 106 -14.67 10.17 18.94
N LYS A 107 -14.17 10.60 17.78
CA LYS A 107 -14.52 10.08 16.46
C LYS A 107 -13.21 9.81 15.72
N ARG A 108 -13.11 8.67 15.04
CA ARG A 108 -11.88 8.20 14.38
C ARG A 108 -12.22 7.39 13.16
N ALA A 109 -11.30 7.36 12.20
CA ALA A 109 -11.43 6.46 11.07
C ALA A 109 -11.39 5.00 11.56
N GLU A 110 -12.28 4.18 11.03
CA GLU A 110 -12.37 2.76 11.37
C GLU A 110 -11.71 1.93 10.27
N PRO A 111 -10.59 1.23 10.56
CA PRO A 111 -9.96 0.36 9.58
C PRO A 111 -10.68 -0.99 9.50
N TRP A 112 -10.93 -1.43 8.28
CA TRP A 112 -11.56 -2.70 7.94
C TRP A 112 -10.71 -3.42 6.89
N LEU A 113 -10.56 -4.73 7.05
CA LEU A 113 -9.99 -5.57 6.00
C LEU A 113 -11.14 -6.06 5.12
N ALA A 114 -11.30 -5.45 3.94
CA ALA A 114 -12.20 -5.92 2.91
C ALA A 114 -11.67 -7.20 2.27
N ILE A 115 -12.59 -8.13 1.98
CA ILE A 115 -12.30 -9.46 1.45
C ILE A 115 -13.09 -9.63 0.17
N GLU A 116 -12.40 -9.93 -0.93
CA GLU A 116 -13.03 -10.26 -2.21
C GLU A 116 -13.64 -11.66 -2.14
N THR A 117 -14.87 -11.82 -2.64
CA THR A 117 -15.53 -13.12 -2.72
C THR A 117 -15.50 -13.62 -4.17
N GLN A 118 -15.48 -14.93 -4.36
CA GLN A 118 -15.45 -15.52 -5.71
C GLN A 118 -16.73 -15.19 -6.51
N ASP A 119 -17.87 -15.10 -5.81
CA ASP A 119 -19.17 -14.83 -6.43
C ASP A 119 -19.37 -13.34 -6.78
N GLU A 120 -18.67 -12.43 -6.11
CA GLU A 120 -18.76 -10.98 -6.32
C GLU A 120 -17.35 -10.34 -6.39
N PRO A 121 -16.59 -10.63 -7.46
CA PRO A 121 -15.26 -10.05 -7.62
C PRO A 121 -15.34 -8.53 -7.73
N TRP A 122 -14.31 -7.85 -7.23
CA TRP A 122 -14.20 -6.41 -7.31
C TRP A 122 -13.98 -5.97 -8.76
N PRO A 123 -14.37 -4.72 -9.10
CA PRO A 123 -14.13 -4.19 -10.43
C PRO A 123 -12.65 -4.21 -10.78
N GLN A 124 -12.34 -4.36 -12.07
CA GLN A 124 -10.98 -4.17 -12.55
C GLN A 124 -10.60 -2.69 -12.56
N VAL A 125 -9.36 -2.39 -12.19
CA VAL A 125 -8.81 -1.03 -12.24
C VAL A 125 -7.77 -0.94 -13.35
N LEU A 126 -8.00 -0.04 -14.30
CA LEU A 126 -7.12 0.17 -15.45
C LEU A 126 -5.67 0.44 -14.97
N ASN A 127 -4.74 -0.40 -15.43
CA ASN A 127 -3.30 -0.35 -15.12
C ASN A 127 -2.89 -0.74 -13.69
N SER A 128 -3.80 -1.18 -12.82
CA SER A 128 -3.47 -1.70 -11.48
C SER A 128 -3.62 -3.23 -11.36
N GLY A 129 -4.33 -3.84 -12.31
CA GLY A 129 -4.67 -5.26 -12.31
C GLY A 129 -5.68 -5.60 -11.20
N ASP A 130 -5.66 -6.86 -10.76
CA ASP A 130 -6.51 -7.33 -9.67
C ASP A 130 -6.18 -6.63 -8.35
N ILE A 131 -7.19 -6.14 -7.63
CA ILE A 131 -7.01 -5.45 -6.33
C ILE A 131 -7.05 -6.45 -5.16
N GLY A 132 -7.72 -7.58 -5.38
CA GLY A 132 -7.98 -8.58 -4.36
C GLY A 132 -6.77 -9.42 -3.91
N PRO A 133 -7.02 -10.35 -2.99
CA PRO A 133 -8.32 -10.59 -2.34
C PRO A 133 -8.49 -9.78 -1.05
N PHE A 134 -7.45 -9.06 -0.61
CA PHE A 134 -7.45 -8.36 0.67
C PHE A 134 -7.09 -6.89 0.48
N TYR A 135 -7.93 -6.01 1.02
CA TYR A 135 -7.80 -4.56 0.87
C TYR A 135 -8.11 -3.86 2.19
N LEU A 136 -7.20 -2.99 2.66
CA LEU A 136 -7.47 -2.15 3.81
C LEU A 136 -8.30 -0.95 3.37
N VAL A 137 -9.52 -0.88 3.89
CA VAL A 137 -10.44 0.24 3.68
C VAL A 137 -10.78 0.93 4.99
N TRP A 138 -11.27 2.16 4.88
CA TRP A 138 -11.59 2.98 6.04
C TRP A 138 -13.01 3.50 5.98
N VAL A 139 -13.72 3.41 7.11
CA VAL A 139 -14.97 4.16 7.34
C VAL A 139 -14.61 5.47 8.02
N ASP A 140 -15.18 6.58 7.53
CA ASP A 140 -14.90 7.95 7.97
C ASP A 140 -13.39 8.33 7.98
N PRO A 141 -12.67 8.18 6.84
CA PRO A 141 -11.22 8.44 6.77
C PRO A 141 -10.84 9.89 7.16
N ALA A 142 -11.73 10.85 6.94
CA ALA A 142 -11.50 12.25 7.29
C ALA A 142 -11.34 12.46 8.80
N ALA A 143 -11.98 11.64 9.65
CA ALA A 143 -11.88 11.72 11.11
C ALA A 143 -10.47 11.45 11.66
N SER A 144 -9.56 10.90 10.85
CA SER A 144 -8.17 10.67 11.24
C SER A 144 -7.16 11.14 10.20
N GLY A 145 -7.60 11.89 9.17
CA GLY A 145 -6.74 12.39 8.11
C GLY A 145 -6.05 11.26 7.32
N ILE A 146 -6.78 10.18 7.04
CA ILE A 146 -6.22 9.02 6.31
C ILE A 146 -5.80 9.47 4.90
N SER A 147 -4.53 9.22 4.61
CA SER A 147 -3.86 9.49 3.33
C SER A 147 -4.16 8.42 2.27
N SER A 148 -3.99 8.74 0.97
CA SER A 148 -4.28 7.79 -0.12
C SER A 148 -3.47 6.50 0.00
N GLU A 149 -2.19 6.61 0.34
CA GLU A 149 -1.28 5.45 0.46
C GLU A 149 -1.47 4.63 1.75
N GLN A 150 -2.47 4.95 2.56
CA GLN A 150 -2.86 4.18 3.74
C GLN A 150 -4.02 3.20 3.44
N TRP A 151 -4.29 2.96 2.16
CA TRP A 151 -5.27 2.01 1.64
C TRP A 151 -4.56 0.91 0.81
N PRO A 152 -3.68 0.09 1.40
CA PRO A 152 -2.99 -0.98 0.68
C PRO A 152 -3.99 -2.07 0.24
N PHE A 153 -3.89 -2.49 -1.00
CA PHE A 153 -4.59 -3.64 -1.56
C PHE A 153 -3.60 -4.78 -1.87
N LYS A 154 -4.10 -5.94 -2.35
CA LYS A 154 -3.31 -7.18 -2.50
C LYS A 154 -2.53 -7.55 -1.23
N ILE A 155 -3.12 -7.27 -0.06
CA ILE A 155 -2.44 -7.48 1.22
C ILE A 155 -2.09 -8.96 1.38
N ASP A 156 -0.84 -9.27 1.71
CA ASP A 156 -0.40 -10.64 2.01
C ASP A 156 -0.03 -10.84 3.48
N ALA A 157 0.45 -9.79 4.15
CA ALA A 157 0.80 -9.88 5.56
C ALA A 157 0.55 -8.58 6.35
N ILE A 158 0.25 -8.77 7.63
CA ILE A 158 0.09 -7.71 8.63
C ILE A 158 0.95 -8.05 9.84
N ARG A 159 1.87 -7.16 10.23
CA ARG A 159 2.86 -7.44 11.28
C ARG A 159 3.06 -6.26 12.21
N ILE A 160 3.38 -6.52 13.47
CA ILE A 160 3.99 -5.49 14.33
C ILE A 160 5.47 -5.38 13.96
N ALA A 161 5.92 -4.18 13.62
CA ALA A 161 7.31 -3.89 13.30
C ALA A 161 7.82 -2.71 14.13
N PRO A 162 9.15 -2.56 14.35
CA PRO A 162 9.69 -1.31 14.88
C PRO A 162 9.36 -0.14 13.93
N THR A 163 9.22 1.06 14.46
CA THR A 163 8.93 2.25 13.64
C THR A 163 9.95 2.45 12.53
N LEU A 164 9.57 3.13 11.45
CA LEU A 164 10.50 3.53 10.39
C LEU A 164 11.75 4.22 10.95
N ALA A 165 11.58 5.13 11.92
CA ALA A 165 12.68 5.87 12.53
C ALA A 165 13.62 4.96 13.35
N ALA A 166 13.10 3.93 14.00
CA ALA A 166 13.90 2.96 14.74
C ALA A 166 14.66 2.01 13.79
N ARG A 167 14.04 1.58 12.69
CA ARG A 167 14.66 0.66 11.71
C ARG A 167 15.67 1.33 10.80
N TRP A 168 15.40 2.56 10.38
CA TRP A 168 16.23 3.29 9.44
C TRP A 168 16.58 4.70 9.95
N PRO A 169 17.50 4.81 10.93
CA PRO A 169 17.94 6.12 11.42
C PRO A 169 18.46 7.06 10.33
N GLN A 170 18.93 6.53 9.20
CA GLN A 170 19.42 7.32 8.06
C GLN A 170 18.34 8.14 7.33
N ILE A 171 17.04 7.89 7.55
CA ILE A 171 15.96 8.72 6.98
C ILE A 171 15.65 9.94 7.86
N ALA A 172 16.24 10.01 9.06
CA ALA A 172 15.93 11.05 10.01
C ALA A 172 16.60 12.38 9.62
N VAL A 173 15.82 13.46 9.67
CA VAL A 173 16.32 14.83 9.58
C VAL A 173 17.10 15.17 10.84
N GLY A 174 18.34 15.64 10.66
CA GLY A 174 19.31 15.90 11.72
C GLY A 174 18.79 16.87 12.78
N LYS A 175 19.29 16.74 14.02
CA LYS A 175 18.84 17.54 15.17
C LYS A 175 19.04 19.05 15.00
N ASN A 176 19.97 19.46 14.14
CA ASN A 176 20.27 20.86 13.80
C ASN A 176 19.19 21.54 12.94
N VAL A 177 18.25 20.80 12.35
CA VAL A 177 17.14 21.39 11.59
C VAL A 177 16.04 21.85 12.56
N PRO A 178 15.53 23.09 12.47
CA PRO A 178 14.46 23.58 13.36
C PRO A 178 13.23 22.67 13.37
N SER A 179 12.54 22.59 14.52
CA SER A 179 11.35 21.73 14.69
C SER A 179 10.20 22.10 13.76
N ASN A 180 10.06 23.38 13.42
CA ASN A 180 9.05 23.92 12.49
C ASN A 180 9.53 23.95 11.03
N SER A 181 10.69 23.36 10.70
CA SER A 181 11.22 23.37 9.34
C SER A 181 10.32 22.57 8.38
N PRO A 182 10.08 23.07 7.14
CA PRO A 182 9.37 22.31 6.11
C PRO A 182 10.06 20.97 5.80
N ILE A 183 11.36 20.83 6.03
CA ILE A 183 12.10 19.57 5.83
C ILE A 183 11.57 18.47 6.77
N ARG A 184 11.25 18.80 8.03
CA ARG A 184 10.69 17.83 8.98
C ARG A 184 9.27 17.43 8.61
N ARG A 185 8.46 18.40 8.17
CA ARG A 185 7.14 18.13 7.60
C ARG A 185 7.24 17.21 6.38
N GLY A 186 8.19 17.49 5.48
CA GLY A 186 8.48 16.69 4.30
C GLY A 186 8.88 15.26 4.63
N GLN A 187 9.70 15.04 5.66
CA GLN A 187 10.04 13.70 6.14
C GLN A 187 8.78 12.92 6.55
N SER A 188 7.87 13.55 7.30
CA SER A 188 6.62 12.89 7.72
C SER A 188 5.73 12.54 6.52
N VAL A 189 5.53 13.48 5.58
CA VAL A 189 4.72 13.21 4.38
C VAL A 189 5.39 12.12 3.52
N PHE A 190 6.70 12.18 3.32
CA PHE A 190 7.46 11.18 2.57
C PHE A 190 7.32 9.79 3.18
N ALA A 191 7.44 9.66 4.50
CA ALA A 191 7.29 8.40 5.21
C ALA A 191 5.88 7.78 5.04
N THR A 192 4.83 8.60 4.98
CA THR A 192 3.44 8.13 4.85
C THR A 192 3.02 7.88 3.41
N GLN A 193 3.49 8.68 2.45
CA GLN A 193 2.95 8.73 1.08
C GLN A 193 3.96 8.31 0.00
N CYS A 194 5.26 8.24 0.30
CA CYS A 194 6.29 7.93 -0.70
C CYS A 194 7.05 6.65 -0.36
N MET A 195 7.42 6.44 0.92
CA MET A 195 8.13 5.22 1.37
C MET A 195 7.33 3.94 1.22
N VAL A 196 6.03 4.06 1.00
CA VAL A 196 5.13 2.94 0.73
C VAL A 196 5.41 2.25 -0.60
N CYS A 197 6.03 2.98 -1.54
CA CYS A 197 6.41 2.50 -2.86
C CYS A 197 7.93 2.55 -3.04
N HIS A 198 8.56 3.57 -2.48
CA HIS A 198 9.96 3.92 -2.72
C HIS A 198 10.86 3.65 -1.52
N LYS A 199 12.15 3.46 -1.80
CA LYS A 199 13.20 3.54 -0.79
C LYS A 199 13.86 4.92 -0.78
N ILE A 200 14.65 5.19 0.25
CA ILE A 200 15.59 6.32 0.25
C ILE A 200 16.90 5.93 0.93
N ASN A 201 18.04 6.06 0.25
CA ASN A 201 19.33 5.59 0.76
C ASN A 201 19.35 4.08 1.14
N GLY A 202 18.60 3.26 0.40
CA GLY A 202 18.37 1.84 0.67
C GLY A 202 17.41 1.57 1.84
N ALA A 203 16.89 2.61 2.50
CA ALA A 203 15.95 2.48 3.60
C ALA A 203 14.52 2.29 3.11
N GLY A 204 13.77 1.44 3.81
CA GLY A 204 12.39 1.08 3.49
C GLY A 204 12.27 -0.35 2.98
N ASP A 205 11.10 -0.94 3.21
CA ASP A 205 10.80 -2.32 2.82
C ASP A 205 10.16 -2.42 1.42
N ALA A 206 9.60 -1.31 0.91
CA ALA A 206 8.92 -1.29 -0.38
C ALA A 206 9.85 -1.57 -1.56
N SER A 207 9.32 -2.19 -2.61
CA SER A 207 10.07 -2.58 -3.81
C SER A 207 9.40 -2.19 -5.14
N MET A 208 8.27 -1.48 -5.10
CA MET A 208 7.55 -1.07 -6.30
C MET A 208 8.26 0.01 -7.11
N GLY A 209 8.79 1.02 -6.42
CA GLY A 209 9.43 2.18 -6.99
C GLY A 209 10.95 2.18 -6.76
N PRO A 210 11.70 2.95 -7.55
CA PRO A 210 13.14 3.10 -7.36
C PRO A 210 13.46 3.74 -6.01
N ASP A 211 14.71 3.59 -5.57
CA ASP A 211 15.25 4.40 -4.49
C ASP A 211 15.32 5.88 -4.92
N LEU A 212 14.82 6.78 -4.07
CA LEU A 212 14.71 8.20 -4.37
C LEU A 212 15.93 9.03 -3.95
N ASN A 213 17.03 8.39 -3.55
CA ASN A 213 18.32 9.07 -3.42
C ASN A 213 19.39 8.41 -4.30
N ARG A 214 19.31 7.11 -4.60
CA ARG A 214 20.37 6.36 -5.29
C ARG A 214 19.90 5.79 -6.65
N PRO A 215 20.71 5.87 -7.73
CA PRO A 215 22.01 6.54 -7.81
C PRO A 215 21.90 8.07 -7.82
N HIS A 216 20.76 8.60 -8.27
CA HIS A 216 20.49 10.04 -8.32
C HIS A 216 19.18 10.37 -7.61
N ASN A 217 19.20 11.45 -6.84
CA ASN A 217 18.01 12.03 -6.23
C ASN A 217 17.24 12.80 -7.30
N PRO A 218 15.89 12.74 -7.34
CA PRO A 218 15.10 13.51 -8.31
C PRO A 218 15.40 15.00 -8.32
N THR A 219 15.82 15.60 -7.20
CA THR A 219 16.20 17.03 -7.15
C THR A 219 17.53 17.34 -7.85
N GLU A 220 18.34 16.34 -8.19
CA GLU A 220 19.62 16.53 -8.88
C GLU A 220 19.42 16.70 -10.40
N TYR A 221 18.36 16.14 -10.98
CA TYR A 221 18.17 16.10 -12.44
C TYR A 221 16.83 16.64 -12.95
N PHE A 222 15.78 16.70 -12.11
CA PHE A 222 14.58 17.44 -12.48
C PHE A 222 14.75 18.94 -12.22
N ARG A 223 14.27 19.77 -13.15
CA ARG A 223 13.99 21.17 -12.83
C ARG A 223 12.90 21.22 -11.74
N PRO A 224 12.92 22.18 -10.79
CA PRO A 224 12.00 22.19 -9.65
C PRO A 224 10.52 22.09 -10.03
N TRP A 225 10.08 22.83 -11.06
CA TRP A 225 8.70 22.79 -11.54
C TRP A 225 8.34 21.45 -12.18
N VAL A 226 9.28 20.78 -12.85
CA VAL A 226 9.05 19.48 -13.50
C VAL A 226 8.86 18.40 -12.44
N LEU A 227 9.66 18.41 -11.36
CA LEU A 227 9.47 17.44 -10.26
C LEU A 227 8.09 17.61 -9.61
N LYS A 228 7.68 18.86 -9.37
CA LYS A 228 6.34 19.16 -8.83
C LYS A 228 5.25 18.63 -9.76
N SER A 229 5.32 18.94 -11.06
CA SER A 229 4.36 18.45 -12.05
C SER A 229 4.37 16.93 -12.19
N PHE A 230 5.55 16.30 -12.13
CA PHE A 230 5.69 14.84 -12.19
C PHE A 230 4.99 14.16 -11.01
N ILE A 231 5.14 14.66 -9.78
CA ILE A 231 4.45 14.09 -8.61
C ILE A 231 2.93 14.33 -8.69
N ARG A 232 2.49 15.47 -9.24
CA ARG A 232 1.06 15.77 -9.42
C ARG A 232 0.40 14.84 -10.43
N ASP A 233 1.03 14.69 -11.59
CA ASP A 233 0.53 13.87 -12.68
C ASP A 233 1.72 13.40 -13.54
N PRO A 234 2.26 12.20 -13.28
CA PRO A 234 3.39 11.69 -14.06
C PRO A 234 3.06 11.57 -15.56
N LYS A 235 1.79 11.33 -15.94
CA LYS A 235 1.36 11.21 -17.35
C LYS A 235 1.45 12.54 -18.09
N SER A 236 1.30 13.66 -17.39
CA SER A 236 1.47 15.01 -17.98
C SER A 236 2.90 15.27 -18.44
N ILE A 237 3.88 14.58 -17.86
CA ILE A 237 5.30 14.68 -18.23
C ILE A 237 5.65 13.62 -19.28
N ARG A 238 5.26 12.36 -19.03
CA ARG A 238 5.44 11.25 -19.98
C ARG A 238 4.46 10.12 -19.68
N ALA A 239 3.74 9.65 -20.69
CA ALA A 239 2.80 8.54 -20.56
C ALA A 239 3.30 7.28 -21.28
N TRP A 240 3.17 6.14 -20.61
CA TRP A 240 3.35 4.80 -21.19
C TRP A 240 2.48 3.79 -20.42
N ALA A 241 2.25 2.60 -21.00
CA ALA A 241 1.32 1.61 -20.46
C ALA A 241 1.70 1.13 -19.04
N ASP A 242 2.97 0.82 -18.82
CA ASP A 242 3.46 0.25 -17.55
C ASP A 242 3.77 1.30 -16.47
N MET A 243 3.25 2.52 -16.58
CA MET A 243 3.52 3.57 -15.62
C MET A 243 2.75 3.32 -14.31
N LYS A 244 3.49 2.92 -13.26
CA LYS A 244 2.90 2.52 -11.97
C LYS A 244 2.68 3.66 -10.98
N MET A 245 3.50 4.70 -11.02
CA MET A 245 3.40 5.80 -10.05
C MET A 245 2.09 6.57 -10.27
N PRO A 246 1.21 6.65 -9.26
CA PRO A 246 0.00 7.46 -9.37
C PRO A 246 0.35 8.95 -9.29
N GLY A 247 -0.56 9.79 -9.78
CA GLY A 247 -0.52 11.22 -9.53
C GLY A 247 -1.14 11.58 -8.19
N PHE A 248 -0.53 12.51 -7.47
CA PHE A 248 -1.04 13.03 -6.21
C PHE A 248 -1.68 14.40 -6.43
N ASP A 249 -3.00 14.46 -6.49
CA ASP A 249 -3.72 15.73 -6.62
C ASP A 249 -3.64 16.58 -5.33
N LYS A 250 -4.25 17.77 -5.36
CA LYS A 250 -4.22 18.70 -4.22
C LYS A 250 -4.99 18.22 -2.99
N ASN A 251 -5.91 17.27 -3.16
CA ASN A 251 -6.64 16.66 -2.05
C ASN A 251 -5.80 15.56 -1.40
N ALA A 252 -5.04 14.80 -2.19
CA ALA A 252 -4.14 13.77 -1.68
C ALA A 252 -2.91 14.37 -0.97
N ILE A 253 -2.28 15.39 -1.56
CA ILE A 253 -1.13 16.10 -1.01
C ILE A 253 -1.30 17.61 -1.26
N SER A 254 -1.33 18.43 -0.21
CA SER A 254 -1.45 19.89 -0.39
C SER A 254 -0.24 20.48 -1.15
N ASP A 255 -0.34 21.69 -1.71
CA ASP A 255 0.81 22.33 -2.36
C ASP A 255 1.97 22.55 -1.38
N SER A 256 1.67 22.90 -0.12
CA SER A 256 2.69 23.04 0.94
C SER A 256 3.33 21.71 1.35
N ASP A 257 2.57 20.61 1.34
CA ASP A 257 3.11 19.27 1.64
C ASP A 257 4.02 18.79 0.53
N LEU A 258 3.64 19.03 -0.73
CA LEU A 258 4.47 18.68 -1.87
C LEU A 258 5.78 19.48 -1.87
N ASP A 259 5.72 20.78 -1.60
CA ASP A 259 6.94 21.61 -1.47
C ASP A 259 7.81 21.14 -0.30
N ALA A 260 7.20 20.71 0.81
CA ALA A 260 7.91 20.13 1.95
C ALA A 260 8.60 18.79 1.60
N VAL A 261 7.92 17.90 0.88
CA VAL A 261 8.51 16.63 0.39
C VAL A 261 9.71 16.90 -0.52
N ILE A 262 9.60 17.85 -1.45
CA ILE A 262 10.72 18.26 -2.32
C ILE A 262 11.88 18.83 -1.49
N ALA A 263 11.60 19.64 -0.47
CA ALA A 263 12.62 20.14 0.45
C ALA A 263 13.31 19.01 1.23
N TYR A 264 12.56 17.99 1.66
CA TYR A 264 13.12 16.80 2.29
C TYR A 264 13.99 15.97 1.34
N LEU A 265 13.54 15.74 0.09
CA LEU A 265 14.36 15.08 -0.93
C LEU A 265 15.66 15.85 -1.18
N GLY A 266 15.61 17.17 -1.31
CA GLY A 266 16.79 18.01 -1.47
C GLY A 266 17.72 18.01 -0.25
N TYR A 267 17.17 17.90 0.97
CA TYR A 267 17.96 17.66 2.18
C TYR A 267 18.68 16.31 2.10
N MET A 268 17.97 15.24 1.71
CA MET A 268 18.52 13.88 1.61
C MET A 268 19.59 13.74 0.53
N ALA A 269 19.49 14.48 -0.58
CA ALA A 269 20.52 14.54 -1.61
C ALA A 269 21.88 14.96 -1.03
N LYS A 270 21.89 15.91 -0.08
CA LYS A 270 23.10 16.37 0.62
C LYS A 270 23.63 15.40 1.68
N GLN A 271 22.81 14.41 2.06
CA GLN A 271 23.13 13.37 3.05
C GLN A 271 23.39 12.02 2.40
N LYS A 272 23.54 11.99 1.06
CA LYS A 272 23.85 10.77 0.31
C LYS A 272 25.16 10.18 0.81
N LYS A 273 25.09 8.94 1.29
CA LYS A 273 26.25 8.10 1.59
C LYS A 273 26.52 7.18 0.42
#